data_AF-A0A926YAQ2-F1
#
_entry.id   AF-A0A926YAQ2-F1
#
_cell.length_a   1.000
_cell.length_b   1.000
_cell.length_c   1.000
_cell.angle_alpha   90.00
_cell.angle_beta   90.00
_cell.angle_gamma   90.00
#
_symmetry.space_group_name_H-M   'P 1'
#
loop_
_entity.id
_entity.type
_entity.pdbx_description
1 polymer ?
#
loop_
_entity_poly.entity_id
_entity_poly.type
_entity_poly.pdbx_seq_one_letter_code
_entity_poly.pdbx_strand_id
1 'polypeptide(L)'
;MNKVNLSRDYSEIERQAVEQLTVFGTTNERESLRRLAQESLRPRSEDYAQIFAPQVVEKAQEGYEKLWAEFPFPQAQPGQTQLLVAIAKAEELASQEGVGEVFPGGYQQIVHYLLPDKIWLTWKYVKPGESSGMAYDGLVWLEDRFAWFPKPWKILTD
;
A
#
# COMPACT_ATOMS: atom_id res chain seq x y z
N MET A 1 3.50 -26.02 -13.33
CA MET A 1 4.00 -25.14 -12.26
C MET A 1 5.02 -24.20 -12.88
N ASN A 2 4.56 -23.06 -13.41
CA ASN A 2 5.45 -22.06 -13.99
C ASN A 2 6.03 -21.23 -12.86
N LYS A 3 7.36 -21.26 -12.73
CA LYS A 3 8.12 -20.37 -11.85
C LYS A 3 7.92 -18.95 -12.37
N VAL A 4 7.18 -18.13 -11.63
CA VAL A 4 7.17 -16.68 -11.85
C VAL A 4 8.62 -16.21 -11.72
N ASN A 5 9.10 -15.49 -12.73
CA ASN A 5 10.47 -15.00 -12.82
C ASN A 5 10.67 -13.84 -11.81
N LEU A 6 10.93 -14.17 -10.54
CA LEU A 6 11.17 -13.26 -9.42
C LEU A 6 12.58 -12.62 -9.47
N SER A 7 13.03 -12.15 -10.64
CA SER A 7 14.40 -11.57 -10.77
C SER A 7 14.54 -10.13 -10.26
N ARG A 8 13.50 -9.56 -9.64
CA ARG A 8 13.58 -8.23 -9.02
C ARG A 8 13.71 -8.39 -7.51
N ASP A 9 14.88 -8.01 -7.01
CA ASP A 9 15.17 -7.95 -5.58
C ASP A 9 14.50 -6.70 -4.99
N TYR A 10 13.34 -6.89 -4.37
CA TYR A 10 12.68 -5.87 -3.55
C TYR A 10 12.98 -6.04 -2.06
N SER A 11 13.97 -6.87 -1.67
CA SER A 11 14.16 -7.26 -0.27
C SER A 11 14.42 -6.07 0.65
N GLU A 12 15.07 -5.01 0.16
CA GLU A 12 15.28 -3.79 0.96
C GLU A 12 13.97 -3.01 1.15
N ILE A 13 13.16 -2.84 0.10
CA ILE A 13 11.84 -2.19 0.18
C ILE A 13 10.91 -3.01 1.06
N GLU A 14 10.92 -4.33 0.93
CA GLU A 14 10.14 -5.26 1.75
C GLU A 14 10.54 -5.16 3.23
N ARG A 15 11.84 -5.17 3.54
CA ARG A 15 12.36 -5.01 4.90
C ARG A 15 11.89 -3.70 5.51
N GLN A 16 12.04 -2.59 4.79
CA GLN A 16 11.59 -1.28 5.27
C GLN A 16 10.07 -1.20 5.42
N ALA A 17 9.30 -1.80 4.51
CA ALA A 17 7.85 -1.86 4.61
C ALA A 17 7.42 -2.65 5.85
N VAL A 18 8.05 -3.80 6.13
CA VAL A 18 7.78 -4.59 7.34
C VAL A 18 8.11 -3.81 8.60
N GLU A 19 9.23 -3.09 8.64
CA GLU A 19 9.61 -2.23 9.77
C GLU A 19 8.58 -1.13 10.02
N GLN A 20 8.17 -0.43 8.96
CA GLN A 20 7.15 0.61 9.01
C GLN A 20 5.79 0.06 9.46
N LEU A 21 5.38 -1.10 8.95
CA LEU A 21 4.05 -1.67 9.18
C LEU A 21 3.92 -2.38 10.53
N THR A 22 5.01 -2.92 11.09
CA THR A 22 4.99 -3.63 12.38
C THR A 22 4.50 -2.76 13.53
N VAL A 23 4.74 -1.45 13.48
CA VAL A 23 4.25 -0.48 14.48
C VAL A 23 2.72 -0.53 14.63
N PHE A 24 2.00 -0.82 13.54
CA PHE A 24 0.55 -0.94 13.52
C PHE A 24 0.03 -2.33 13.93
N GLY A 25 0.91 -3.32 14.06
CA GLY A 25 0.61 -4.68 14.55
C GLY A 25 0.71 -4.86 16.07
N THR A 26 1.36 -3.94 16.78
CA THR A 26 1.56 -4.04 18.24
C THR A 26 0.36 -3.53 19.06
N THR A 27 0.21 -4.04 20.28
CA THR A 27 -0.83 -3.64 21.26
C THR A 27 -0.78 -2.15 21.61
N ASN A 28 -1.86 -1.64 22.23
CA ASN A 28 -2.12 -0.22 22.51
C ASN A 28 -1.02 0.54 23.30
N GLU A 29 -0.01 -0.14 23.84
CA GLU A 29 1.06 0.44 24.66
C GLU A 29 2.01 1.39 23.90
N ARG A 30 1.81 1.57 22.58
CA ARG A 30 2.65 2.41 21.71
C ARG A 30 1.87 3.43 20.89
N GLU A 31 0.78 3.99 21.44
CA GLU A 31 -0.09 4.94 20.73
C GLU A 31 0.68 6.12 20.10
N SER A 32 1.63 6.72 20.83
CA SER A 32 2.44 7.84 20.30
C SER A 32 3.31 7.43 19.10
N LEU A 33 3.91 6.24 19.12
CA LEU A 33 4.69 5.72 18.00
C LEU A 33 3.80 5.42 16.79
N ARG A 34 2.59 4.89 17.03
CA ARG A 34 1.60 4.66 15.97
C ARG A 34 1.17 5.96 15.32
N ARG A 35 0.93 7.01 16.11
CA ARG A 35 0.60 8.34 15.59
C ARG A 35 1.74 8.92 14.75
N LEU A 36 2.99 8.80 15.21
CA LEU A 36 4.15 9.25 14.42
C LEU A 36 4.32 8.46 13.12
N ALA A 37 4.19 7.13 13.18
CA ALA A 37 4.25 6.27 11.99
C ALA A 37 3.12 6.60 11.00
N GLN A 38 1.93 6.87 11.51
CA GLN A 38 0.79 7.32 10.71
C GLN A 38 1.07 8.64 10.00
N GLU A 39 1.50 9.68 10.73
CA GLU A 39 1.80 10.98 10.11
C GLU A 39 2.92 10.86 9.07
N SER A 40 3.90 9.98 9.30
CA SER A 40 4.97 9.73 8.32
C SER A 40 4.49 9.12 7.00
N LEU A 41 3.34 8.42 7.02
CA LEU A 41 2.73 7.82 5.83
C LEU A 41 1.77 8.76 5.10
N ARG A 42 1.44 9.93 5.67
CA ARG A 42 0.55 10.88 5.02
C ARG A 42 1.20 11.40 3.72
N PRO A 43 0.51 11.32 2.57
CA PRO A 43 0.98 11.93 1.35
C PRO A 43 1.21 13.43 1.51
N ARG A 44 2.27 13.92 0.89
CA ARG A 44 2.56 15.34 0.68
C ARG A 44 2.06 15.75 -0.71
N SER A 45 1.86 17.04 -0.94
CA SER A 45 1.34 17.54 -2.22
C SER A 45 2.21 17.12 -3.42
N GLU A 46 3.52 17.05 -3.25
CA GLU A 46 4.45 16.62 -4.29
C GLU A 46 4.40 15.11 -4.61
N ASP A 47 3.86 14.28 -3.72
CA ASP A 47 3.84 12.83 -3.91
C ASP A 47 2.85 12.40 -5.00
N TYR A 48 1.73 13.11 -5.11
CA TYR A 48 0.65 12.75 -6.04
C TYR A 48 1.15 12.76 -7.48
N ALA A 49 1.93 13.77 -7.86
CA ALA A 49 2.52 13.87 -9.20
C ALA A 49 3.65 12.85 -9.44
N GLN A 50 4.20 12.23 -8.39
CA GLN A 50 5.19 11.16 -8.52
C GLN A 50 4.56 9.80 -8.78
N ILE A 51 3.26 9.61 -8.55
CA ILE A 51 2.65 8.27 -8.62
C ILE A 51 1.41 8.20 -9.50
N PHE A 52 0.75 9.33 -9.74
CA PHE A 52 -0.43 9.43 -10.58
C PHE A 52 -0.13 10.15 -11.89
N ALA A 53 -0.85 9.75 -12.93
CA ALA A 53 -0.82 10.44 -14.21
C ALA A 53 -1.36 11.88 -14.06
N PRO A 54 -0.82 12.87 -14.80
CA PRO A 54 -1.12 14.29 -14.60
C PRO A 54 -2.61 14.62 -14.55
N GLN A 55 -3.42 13.94 -15.35
CA GLN A 55 -4.86 14.19 -15.47
C GLN A 55 -5.69 13.85 -14.23
N VAL A 56 -5.14 13.09 -13.27
CA VAL A 56 -5.86 12.71 -12.04
C VAL A 56 -5.19 13.20 -10.75
N VAL A 57 -4.07 13.94 -10.84
CA VAL A 57 -3.32 14.41 -9.66
C VAL A 57 -4.19 15.25 -8.73
N GLU A 58 -4.90 16.24 -9.27
CA GLU A 58 -5.77 17.14 -8.50
C GLU A 58 -6.91 16.35 -7.83
N LYS A 59 -7.58 15.48 -8.60
CA LYS A 59 -8.65 14.61 -8.08
C LYS A 59 -8.15 13.71 -6.96
N ALA A 60 -6.99 13.08 -7.13
CA ALA A 60 -6.36 12.25 -6.11
C ALA A 60 -6.07 13.06 -4.84
N GLN A 61 -5.44 14.23 -4.99
CA GLN A 61 -5.11 15.10 -3.87
C GLN A 61 -6.34 15.50 -3.07
N GLU A 62 -7.38 16.01 -3.74
CA GLU A 62 -8.62 16.39 -3.05
C GLU A 62 -9.29 15.22 -2.34
N GLY A 63 -9.36 14.05 -2.98
CA GLY A 63 -9.98 12.86 -2.42
C GLY A 63 -9.23 12.35 -1.19
N TYR A 64 -7.90 12.32 -1.25
CA TYR A 64 -7.09 11.87 -0.13
C TYR A 64 -7.00 12.88 1.01
N GLU A 65 -6.99 14.19 0.76
CA GLU A 65 -7.06 15.17 1.84
C GLU A 65 -8.34 15.03 2.67
N LYS A 66 -9.49 14.79 2.01
CA LYS A 66 -10.75 14.47 2.69
C LYS A 66 -10.66 13.17 3.47
N LEU A 67 -10.11 12.13 2.85
CA LEU A 67 -9.97 10.82 3.48
C LEU A 67 -9.08 10.88 4.73
N TRP A 68 -7.92 11.54 4.65
CA TRP A 68 -6.98 11.66 5.77
C TRP A 68 -7.51 12.49 6.94
N ALA A 69 -8.57 13.29 6.74
CA ALA A 69 -9.28 13.95 7.83
C ALA A 69 -10.16 13.00 8.67
N GLU A 70 -10.59 11.87 8.10
CA GLU A 70 -11.64 11.01 8.68
C GLU A 70 -11.25 9.53 8.86
N PHE A 71 -10.21 9.04 8.18
CA PHE A 71 -10.02 7.61 7.97
C PHE A 71 -9.30 6.88 9.12
N PRO A 72 -9.82 5.72 9.56
CA PRO A 72 -9.15 4.89 10.57
C PRO A 72 -7.90 4.19 10.00
N PHE A 73 -6.82 4.21 10.78
CA PHE A 73 -5.51 3.72 10.38
C PHE A 73 -5.41 2.19 10.36
N PRO A 74 -4.36 1.62 9.72
CA PRO A 74 -4.16 0.20 9.71
C PRO A 74 -4.03 -0.33 11.14
N GLN A 75 -4.73 -1.42 11.43
CA GLN A 75 -4.75 -2.01 12.76
C GLN A 75 -4.92 -3.52 12.65
N ALA A 76 -3.93 -4.25 13.17
CA ALA A 76 -4.05 -5.69 13.37
C ALA A 76 -5.14 -6.00 14.40
N GLN A 77 -5.86 -7.10 14.17
CA GLN A 77 -6.77 -7.66 15.17
C GLN A 77 -5.99 -8.50 16.20
N PRO A 78 -6.55 -8.74 17.40
CA PRO A 78 -5.91 -9.60 18.40
C PRO A 78 -5.48 -10.95 17.82
N GLY A 79 -4.20 -11.30 18.03
CA GLY A 79 -3.59 -12.53 17.53
C GLY A 79 -3.04 -12.47 16.11
N GLN A 80 -3.30 -11.41 15.34
CA GLN A 80 -2.69 -11.22 14.03
C GLN A 80 -1.29 -10.59 14.17
N THR A 81 -0.28 -11.44 14.36
CA THR A 81 1.09 -11.03 14.68
C THR A 81 2.07 -11.14 13.52
N GLN A 82 1.64 -11.66 12.37
CA GLN A 82 2.47 -11.79 11.17
C GLN A 82 2.00 -10.84 10.08
N LEU A 83 2.96 -10.34 9.29
CA LEU A 83 2.73 -9.54 8.10
C LEU A 83 3.00 -10.38 6.86
N LEU A 84 2.05 -10.37 5.92
CA LEU A 84 2.27 -10.82 4.56
C LEU A 84 2.25 -9.59 3.67
N VAL A 85 3.34 -9.32 2.96
CA VAL A 85 3.49 -8.16 2.06
C VAL A 85 3.61 -8.66 0.62
N ALA A 86 2.93 -8.00 -0.31
CA ALA A 86 3.14 -8.21 -1.74
C ALA A 86 3.48 -6.87 -2.41
N ILE A 87 4.43 -6.92 -3.33
CA ILE A 87 5.07 -5.75 -3.93
C ILE A 87 5.04 -5.89 -5.45
N ALA A 88 4.63 -4.83 -6.15
CA ALA A 88 4.57 -4.80 -7.61
C ALA A 88 4.84 -3.39 -8.14
N LYS A 89 5.37 -3.27 -9.34
CA LYS A 89 5.25 -2.03 -10.12
C LYS A 89 3.83 -1.86 -10.61
N ALA A 90 3.41 -0.61 -10.81
CA ALA A 90 2.10 -0.29 -11.35
C ALA A 90 1.83 -1.00 -12.69
N GLU A 91 2.82 -1.08 -13.59
CA GLU A 91 2.69 -1.78 -14.88
C GLU A 91 2.32 -3.27 -14.74
N GLU A 92 2.71 -3.91 -13.64
CA GLU A 92 2.47 -5.34 -13.37
C GLU A 92 1.02 -5.58 -12.86
N LEU A 93 0.33 -4.53 -12.40
CA LEU A 93 -1.03 -4.61 -11.83
C LEU A 93 -2.13 -4.74 -12.90
N ALA A 94 -1.80 -4.53 -14.17
CA ALA A 94 -2.72 -4.74 -15.29
C ALA A 94 -3.06 -6.22 -15.52
N SER A 95 -2.19 -7.13 -15.06
CA SER A 95 -2.35 -8.58 -15.23
C SER A 95 -3.26 -9.20 -14.17
N GLN A 96 -4.08 -10.19 -14.55
CA GLN A 96 -4.80 -11.07 -13.62
C GLN A 96 -3.96 -12.27 -13.16
N GLU A 97 -2.75 -12.40 -13.68
CA GLU A 97 -1.81 -13.47 -13.34
C GLU A 97 -0.61 -12.95 -12.55
N GLY A 98 -0.02 -13.80 -11.71
CA GLY A 98 1.16 -13.46 -10.93
C GLY A 98 0.85 -12.52 -9.79
N VAL A 99 1.63 -11.45 -9.62
CA VAL A 99 1.45 -10.52 -8.49
C VAL A 99 0.12 -9.76 -8.55
N GLY A 100 -0.43 -9.54 -9.74
CA GLY A 100 -1.73 -8.90 -9.92
C GLY A 100 -2.90 -9.68 -9.30
N GLU A 101 -2.78 -11.00 -9.12
CA GLU A 101 -3.77 -11.84 -8.41
C GLU A 101 -3.84 -11.51 -6.91
N VAL A 102 -2.74 -11.04 -6.33
CA VAL A 102 -2.63 -10.72 -4.90
C VAL A 102 -3.16 -9.31 -4.61
N PHE A 103 -3.16 -8.43 -5.60
CA PHE A 103 -3.67 -7.06 -5.47
C PHE A 103 -5.21 -7.01 -5.59
N PRO A 104 -5.88 -6.06 -4.91
CA PRO A 104 -7.31 -5.85 -5.09
C PRO A 104 -7.66 -5.58 -6.55
N GLY A 105 -8.75 -6.19 -7.06
CA GLY A 105 -9.18 -6.02 -8.46
C GLY A 105 -9.47 -4.58 -8.90
N GLY A 106 -9.66 -3.65 -7.96
CA GLY A 106 -9.79 -2.22 -8.25
C GLY A 106 -8.55 -1.61 -8.93
N TYR A 107 -7.35 -2.16 -8.71
CA TYR A 107 -6.13 -1.68 -9.37
C TYR A 107 -6.18 -1.82 -10.90
N GLN A 108 -6.82 -2.88 -11.41
CA GLN A 108 -6.99 -3.07 -12.86
C GLN A 108 -7.81 -1.95 -13.51
N GLN A 109 -8.70 -1.31 -12.75
CA GLN A 109 -9.56 -0.22 -13.25
C GLN A 109 -8.84 1.13 -13.31
N ILE A 110 -7.68 1.25 -12.66
CA ILE A 110 -6.95 2.51 -12.53
C ILE A 110 -5.51 2.44 -12.98
N VAL A 111 -5.03 1.30 -13.47
CA VAL A 111 -3.61 1.13 -13.82
C VAL A 111 -3.12 2.16 -14.83
N HIS A 112 -4.00 2.62 -15.73
CA HIS A 112 -3.71 3.71 -16.70
C HIS A 112 -3.60 5.11 -16.06
N TYR A 113 -4.00 5.26 -14.80
CA TYR A 113 -3.81 6.46 -13.99
C TYR A 113 -2.58 6.39 -13.08
N LEU A 114 -1.89 5.26 -13.01
CA LEU A 114 -0.68 5.08 -12.20
C LEU A 114 0.56 5.27 -13.07
N LEU A 115 1.62 5.88 -12.53
CA LEU A 115 2.90 5.93 -13.23
C LEU A 115 3.53 4.51 -13.26
N PRO A 116 3.87 3.96 -14.46
CA PRO A 116 4.16 2.54 -14.64
C PRO A 116 5.28 1.95 -13.78
N ASP A 117 6.32 2.74 -13.49
CA ASP A 117 7.52 2.31 -12.79
C ASP A 117 7.40 2.33 -11.27
N LYS A 118 6.32 2.91 -10.73
CA LYS A 118 6.15 3.12 -9.29
C LYS A 118 5.75 1.85 -8.57
N ILE A 119 6.31 1.67 -7.38
CA ILE A 119 6.21 0.44 -6.60
C ILE A 119 5.07 0.58 -5.59
N TRP A 120 4.08 -0.28 -5.75
CA TRP A 120 2.91 -0.40 -4.91
C TRP A 120 3.00 -1.65 -4.05
N LEU A 121 2.41 -1.58 -2.86
CA LEU A 121 2.38 -2.65 -1.89
C LEU A 121 0.95 -2.86 -1.37
N THR A 122 0.63 -4.13 -1.14
CA THR A 122 -0.52 -4.59 -0.37
C THR A 122 -0.03 -5.44 0.78
N TRP A 123 -0.75 -5.47 1.89
CA TRP A 123 -0.35 -6.28 3.04
C TRP A 123 -1.52 -6.84 3.81
N LYS A 124 -1.24 -7.88 4.60
CA LYS A 124 -2.18 -8.50 5.53
C LYS A 124 -1.56 -8.66 6.90
N TYR A 125 -2.32 -8.37 7.95
CA TYR A 125 -2.04 -8.88 9.29
C TYR A 125 -2.73 -10.22 9.46
N VAL A 126 -1.97 -11.27 9.72
CA VAL A 126 -2.45 -12.66 9.83
C VAL A 126 -2.01 -13.29 11.15
N LYS A 127 -2.73 -14.32 11.58
CA LYS A 127 -2.26 -15.17 12.68
C LYS A 127 -1.10 -16.06 12.19
N PRO A 128 -0.24 -16.54 13.11
CA PRO A 128 0.82 -17.47 12.74
C PRO A 128 0.32 -18.69 11.97
N GLY A 129 0.87 -18.90 10.76
CA GLY A 129 0.52 -20.02 9.90
C GLY A 129 -0.76 -19.83 9.05
N GLU A 130 -1.45 -18.70 9.18
CA GLU A 130 -2.60 -18.36 8.34
C GLU A 130 -2.19 -17.50 7.13
N SER A 131 -2.93 -17.62 6.02
CA SER A 131 -2.77 -16.80 4.80
C SER A 131 -3.86 -15.73 4.65
N SER A 132 -4.77 -15.67 5.61
CA SER A 132 -5.98 -14.84 5.63
C SER A 132 -5.99 -13.98 6.89
N GLY A 133 -6.48 -12.75 6.78
CA GLY A 133 -6.49 -11.80 7.88
C GLY A 133 -6.92 -10.41 7.44
N MET A 134 -6.57 -9.39 8.22
CA MET A 134 -6.95 -8.01 7.91
C MET A 134 -6.07 -7.47 6.78
N ALA A 135 -6.69 -7.14 5.65
CA ALA A 135 -6.02 -6.71 4.42
C ALA A 135 -6.07 -5.19 4.25
N TYR A 136 -4.96 -4.64 3.75
CA TYR A 136 -4.78 -3.24 3.41
C TYR A 136 -3.98 -3.12 2.12
N ASP A 137 -4.10 -1.99 1.45
CA ASP A 137 -3.47 -1.74 0.16
C ASP A 137 -3.02 -0.28 0.04
N GLY A 138 -2.28 0.02 -1.03
CA GLY A 138 -2.00 1.40 -1.43
C GLY A 138 -0.79 2.01 -0.75
N LEU A 139 0.08 1.21 -0.14
CA LEU A 139 1.37 1.71 0.33
C LEU A 139 2.29 1.85 -0.88
N VAL A 140 2.93 3.00 -1.05
CA VAL A 140 3.75 3.31 -2.24
C VAL A 140 5.13 3.73 -1.82
N TRP A 141 6.15 3.19 -2.49
CA TRP A 141 7.55 3.58 -2.30
C TRP A 141 7.88 4.81 -3.15
N LEU A 142 8.30 5.88 -2.50
CA LEU A 142 8.68 7.18 -3.10
C LEU A 142 10.20 7.39 -3.06
N GLU A 143 10.97 6.36 -3.40
CA GLU A 143 12.45 6.36 -3.47
C GLU A 143 13.20 6.44 -2.12
N ASP A 144 12.69 7.19 -1.14
CA ASP A 144 13.32 7.35 0.18
C ASP A 144 12.37 7.08 1.36
N ARG A 145 11.06 6.98 1.09
CA ARG A 145 10.03 6.76 2.11
C ARG A 145 8.78 6.10 1.53
N PHE A 146 7.89 5.72 2.44
CA PHE A 146 6.54 5.31 2.08
C PHE A 146 5.53 6.45 2.20
N ALA A 147 4.53 6.43 1.33
CA ALA A 147 3.28 7.17 1.48
C ALA A 147 2.10 6.23 1.27
N TRP A 148 0.98 6.49 1.95
CA TRP A 148 -0.18 5.61 1.94
C TRP A 148 -1.38 6.25 1.24
N PHE A 149 -1.80 5.60 0.15
CA PHE A 149 -2.91 5.94 -0.71
C PHE A 149 -3.94 4.79 -0.68
N PRO A 150 -4.71 4.63 0.41
CA PRO A 150 -5.63 3.49 0.54
C PRO A 150 -6.69 3.49 -0.56
N LYS A 151 -6.95 2.31 -1.13
CA LYS A 151 -8.05 2.06 -2.08
C LYS A 151 -8.14 3.11 -3.20
N PRO A 152 -7.07 3.36 -3.97
CA PRO A 152 -7.01 4.45 -4.94
C PRO A 152 -8.12 4.42 -5.98
N TRP A 153 -8.64 3.23 -6.32
CA TRP A 153 -9.79 3.14 -7.21
C TRP A 153 -11.02 3.86 -6.66
N LYS A 154 -11.28 3.83 -5.36
CA LYS A 154 -12.40 4.56 -4.76
C LYS A 154 -12.30 6.08 -4.88
N ILE A 155 -11.09 6.60 -5.08
CA ILE A 155 -10.85 8.03 -5.27
C ILE A 155 -10.85 8.40 -6.75
N LEU A 156 -10.32 7.53 -7.61
CA LEU A 156 -10.08 7.83 -9.02
C LEU A 156 -11.25 7.47 -9.93
N THR A 157 -12.01 6.41 -9.62
CA THR A 157 -13.20 6.03 -10.36
C THR A 157 -14.42 6.60 -9.65
N ASP A 158 -15.12 7.55 -10.28
CA ASP A 158 -16.40 8.06 -9.79
C ASP A 158 -17.48 6.96 -9.78
#